data_AF-A0A843B7Y9-F1
#
_entry.id   AF-A0A843B7Y9-F1
#
_cell.length_a   1.000
_cell.length_b   1.000
_cell.length_c   1.000
_cell.angle_alpha   90.00
_cell.angle_beta   90.00
_cell.angle_gamma   90.00
#
_symmetry.space_group_name_H-M   'P 1'
#
loop_
_entity.id
_entity.type
_entity.pdbx_description
1 polymer ?
#
loop_
_entity_poly.entity_id
_entity_poly.type
_entity_poly.pdbx_seq_one_letter_code
_entity_poly.pdbx_strand_id
1 'polypeptide(L)'
;MDQKTGLGERLKEERERLGFSQPAFAALAEASKSSQASWEKETAYPNAKALEIWARVGVDVGYLVTGKPSSGVESLTQDERDLLKLFRAAPLAVKAAAIGALQGGSTDPKAQVMKNTGSGSVQIGHIGGDYNPEPKSARKKAK
;
A
#
# COMPACT_ATOMS: atom_id res chain seq x y z
N MET A 1 -7.67 -29.18 -2.14
CA MET A 1 -7.33 -27.81 -2.53
C MET A 1 -6.04 -27.90 -3.31
N ASP A 2 -6.13 -27.70 -4.62
CA ASP A 2 -5.03 -27.93 -5.57
C ASP A 2 -4.03 -26.78 -5.45
N GLN A 3 -2.91 -27.03 -4.78
CA GLN A 3 -1.86 -26.04 -4.60
C GLN A 3 -0.96 -26.08 -5.85
N LYS A 4 -1.34 -25.30 -6.86
CA LYS A 4 -0.47 -24.90 -7.97
C LYS A 4 0.63 -23.96 -7.48
N THR A 5 1.64 -24.50 -6.79
CA THR A 5 2.60 -23.68 -5.99
C THR A 5 4.06 -24.09 -6.10
N GLY A 6 4.48 -24.63 -7.24
CA GLY A 6 5.90 -24.81 -7.54
C GLY A 6 6.57 -23.52 -8.02
N LEU A 7 7.86 -23.32 -7.71
CA LEU A 7 8.71 -22.35 -8.41
C LEU A 7 8.64 -22.56 -9.93
N GLY A 8 8.59 -23.81 -10.38
CA GLY A 8 8.52 -24.13 -11.81
C GLY A 8 7.27 -23.58 -12.49
N GLU A 9 6.12 -23.65 -11.82
CA GLU A 9 4.86 -23.10 -12.33
C GLU A 9 4.89 -21.56 -12.32
N ARG A 10 5.39 -20.93 -11.25
CA ARG A 10 5.56 -19.48 -11.20
C ARG A 10 6.55 -18.96 -12.25
N LEU A 11 7.61 -19.72 -12.53
CA LEU A 11 8.57 -19.39 -13.58
C LEU A 11 7.88 -19.41 -14.95
N LYS A 12 7.03 -20.40 -15.18
CA LYS A 12 6.24 -20.54 -16.40
C LYS A 12 5.26 -19.38 -16.55
N GLU A 13 4.53 -19.03 -15.48
CA GLU A 13 3.61 -17.89 -15.47
C GLU A 13 4.32 -16.58 -15.76
N GLU A 14 5.44 -16.28 -15.11
CA GLU A 14 6.18 -15.04 -15.36
C GLU A 14 6.73 -14.99 -16.79
N ARG A 15 7.22 -16.12 -17.32
CA ARG A 15 7.65 -16.22 -18.72
C ARG A 15 6.51 -15.91 -19.68
N GLU A 16 5.33 -16.50 -19.45
CA GLU A 16 4.15 -16.33 -20.29
C GLU A 16 3.56 -14.92 -20.17
N ARG A 17 3.56 -14.33 -18.97
CA ARG A 17 3.18 -12.93 -18.71
C ARG A 17 4.02 -11.94 -19.52
N LEU A 18 5.30 -12.24 -19.68
CA LEU A 18 6.23 -11.43 -20.48
C LEU A 18 6.24 -11.80 -21.98
N GLY A 19 5.45 -12.80 -22.40
CA GLY A 19 5.29 -13.18 -23.80
C GLY A 19 6.48 -13.94 -24.40
N PHE A 20 7.36 -14.51 -23.58
CA PHE A 20 8.53 -15.25 -24.08
C PHE A 20 8.24 -16.74 -24.31
N SER A 21 8.85 -17.30 -25.35
CA SER A 21 8.95 -18.75 -25.50
C SER A 21 10.03 -19.32 -24.56
N GLN A 22 9.97 -20.61 -24.21
CA GLN A 22 11.00 -21.27 -23.39
C GLN A 22 12.44 -21.03 -23.88
N PRO A 23 12.79 -21.24 -25.18
CA PRO A 23 14.16 -21.01 -25.63
C PRO A 23 14.56 -19.53 -25.60
N ALA A 24 13.63 -18.60 -25.91
CA ALA A 24 13.91 -17.17 -25.85
C ALA A 24 14.19 -16.72 -24.41
N PHE A 25 13.40 -17.21 -23.44
CA PHE A 25 13.55 -16.85 -22.03
C PHE A 25 14.81 -17.46 -21.40
N ALA A 26 15.16 -18.69 -21.79
CA ALA A 26 16.41 -19.34 -21.39
C ALA A 26 17.64 -18.57 -21.88
N ALA A 27 17.59 -18.11 -23.13
CA ALA A 27 18.69 -17.38 -23.76
C ALA A 27 18.99 -16.05 -23.03
N LEU A 28 17.98 -15.39 -22.45
CA LEU A 28 18.19 -14.20 -21.61
C LEU A 28 19.12 -14.52 -20.43
N ALA A 29 18.94 -15.69 -19.81
CA ALA A 29 19.74 -16.14 -18.67
C ALA A 29 21.01 -16.89 -19.06
N GLU A 30 21.45 -16.78 -20.33
CA GLU A 30 22.61 -17.52 -20.88
C GLU A 30 22.48 -19.05 -20.69
N ALA A 31 21.24 -19.55 -20.73
CA ALA A 31 20.90 -20.94 -20.47
C ALA A 31 20.27 -21.62 -21.70
N SER A 32 20.29 -22.95 -21.67
CA SER A 32 19.70 -23.76 -22.73
C SER A 32 18.19 -23.95 -22.57
N LYS A 33 17.48 -24.28 -23.66
CA LYS A 33 16.06 -24.67 -23.61
C LYS A 33 15.81 -25.83 -22.63
N SER A 34 16.73 -26.79 -22.53
CA SER A 34 16.60 -27.91 -21.60
C SER A 34 16.73 -27.45 -20.15
N SER A 35 17.61 -26.49 -19.84
CA SER A 35 17.70 -25.85 -18.52
C SER A 35 16.35 -25.23 -18.13
N GLN A 36 15.75 -24.44 -19.02
CA GLN A 36 14.44 -23.84 -18.79
C GLN A 36 13.34 -24.88 -18.54
N ALA A 37 13.31 -25.94 -19.36
CA ALA A 37 12.35 -27.02 -19.19
C ALA A 37 12.55 -27.78 -17.87
N SER A 38 13.79 -27.96 -17.42
CA SER A 38 14.10 -28.56 -16.12
C SER A 38 13.67 -27.66 -14.95
N TRP A 39 13.86 -26.35 -15.07
CA TRP A 39 13.40 -25.38 -14.06
C TRP A 39 11.88 -25.32 -13.96
N GLU A 40 11.16 -25.30 -15.08
CA GLU A 40 9.70 -25.32 -15.10
C GLU A 40 9.10 -26.64 -14.58
N LYS A 41 9.89 -27.74 -14.61
CA LYS A 41 9.53 -29.05 -14.04
C LYS A 41 10.10 -29.29 -12.64
N GLU A 42 10.82 -28.32 -12.08
CA GLU A 42 11.49 -28.38 -10.77
C GLU A 42 12.49 -29.55 -10.61
N THR A 43 13.03 -30.07 -11.72
CA THR A 43 14.12 -31.06 -11.68
C THR A 43 15.49 -30.42 -11.50
N ALA A 44 15.57 -29.11 -11.69
CA ALA A 44 16.72 -28.25 -11.36
C ALA A 44 16.20 -26.86 -11.00
N TYR A 45 17.07 -25.99 -10.50
CA TYR A 45 16.71 -24.61 -10.14
C TYR A 45 17.63 -23.59 -10.83
N PRO A 46 17.10 -22.41 -11.23
CA PRO A 46 17.92 -21.34 -11.77
C PRO A 46 18.86 -20.79 -10.69
N ASN A 47 20.07 -20.39 -11.10
CA ASN A 47 21.03 -19.78 -10.18
C ASN A 47 20.74 -18.27 -9.99
N ALA A 48 21.44 -17.64 -9.04
CA ALA A 48 21.27 -16.21 -8.77
C ALA A 48 21.59 -15.33 -9.98
N LYS A 49 22.46 -15.76 -10.91
CA LYS A 49 22.79 -15.01 -12.13
C LYS A 49 21.60 -14.95 -13.10
N ALA A 50 20.91 -16.07 -13.29
CA ALA A 50 19.67 -16.12 -14.07
C ALA A 50 18.61 -15.19 -13.47
N LEU A 51 18.43 -15.21 -12.15
CA LEU A 51 17.49 -14.34 -11.44
C LEU A 51 17.84 -12.85 -11.61
N GLU A 52 19.13 -12.49 -11.53
CA GLU A 52 19.61 -11.12 -11.75
C GLU A 52 19.24 -10.60 -13.15
N ILE A 53 19.47 -11.41 -14.19
CA ILE A 53 19.17 -11.03 -15.56
C ILE A 53 17.65 -10.92 -15.77
N TRP A 54 16.90 -11.88 -15.24
CA TRP A 54 15.44 -11.88 -15.31
C TRP A 54 14.80 -10.68 -14.59
N ALA A 55 15.35 -10.25 -13.46
CA ALA A 55 14.89 -9.04 -12.78
C ALA A 55 14.99 -7.80 -13.69
N ARG A 56 16.06 -7.70 -14.51
CA ARG A 56 16.27 -6.56 -15.43
C ARG A 56 15.28 -6.54 -16.59
N VAL A 57 14.72 -7.69 -16.98
CA VAL A 57 13.71 -7.80 -18.04
C VAL A 57 12.27 -7.81 -17.49
N GLY A 58 12.10 -7.55 -16.19
CA GLY A 58 10.79 -7.34 -15.58
C GLY A 58 10.13 -8.59 -15.00
N VAL A 59 10.90 -9.65 -14.74
CA VAL A 59 10.43 -10.80 -13.94
C VAL A 59 10.35 -10.40 -12.48
N ASP A 60 9.24 -10.74 -11.83
CA ASP A 60 9.07 -10.61 -10.39
C ASP A 60 9.82 -11.76 -9.68
N VAL A 61 11.10 -11.52 -9.37
CA VAL A 61 11.93 -12.49 -8.64
C VAL A 61 11.39 -12.77 -7.23
N GLY A 62 10.75 -11.79 -6.60
CA GLY A 62 10.13 -11.95 -5.28
C GLY A 62 8.99 -12.95 -5.34
N TYR A 63 8.09 -12.81 -6.32
CA TYR A 63 7.02 -13.75 -6.60
C TYR A 63 7.57 -15.12 -6.97
N LEU A 64 8.55 -15.18 -7.87
CA LEU A 64 9.14 -16.44 -8.32
C LEU A 64 9.66 -17.28 -7.15
N VAL A 65 10.41 -16.66 -6.22
CA VAL A 65 11.01 -17.36 -5.08
C VAL A 65 10.01 -17.60 -3.96
N THR A 66 9.18 -16.62 -3.62
CA THR A 66 8.36 -16.66 -2.39
C THR A 66 6.91 -17.07 -2.62
N GLY A 67 6.45 -17.08 -3.87
CA GLY A 67 5.04 -17.23 -4.23
C GLY A 67 4.16 -16.04 -3.86
N LYS A 68 4.74 -14.95 -3.34
CA LYS A 68 4.03 -13.73 -2.98
C LYS A 68 4.39 -12.64 -3.99
N PRO A 69 3.41 -12.07 -4.72
CA PRO A 69 3.66 -10.97 -5.64
C PRO A 69 4.45 -9.87 -4.93
N SER A 70 5.60 -9.47 -5.48
CA SER A 70 6.43 -8.41 -4.87
C SER A 70 5.75 -7.05 -5.00
N SER A 71 4.98 -6.88 -6.07
CA SER A 71 3.99 -5.85 -6.16
C SER A 71 2.79 -6.27 -5.31
N GLY A 72 2.65 -5.71 -4.11
CA GLY A 72 1.33 -5.59 -3.45
C GLY A 72 0.31 -4.78 -4.28
N VAL A 73 0.47 -4.70 -5.60
CA VAL A 73 -0.30 -3.96 -6.61
C VAL A 73 -1.42 -4.83 -7.19
N GLU A 74 -1.29 -6.16 -7.14
CA GLU A 74 -2.40 -7.10 -7.41
C GLU A 74 -3.51 -6.99 -6.36
N SER A 75 -3.24 -6.45 -5.18
CA SER A 75 -4.26 -6.12 -4.18
C SER A 75 -4.75 -4.67 -4.23
N LEU A 76 -4.16 -3.83 -5.09
CA LEU A 76 -4.58 -2.44 -5.14
C LEU A 76 -5.84 -2.29 -5.98
N THR A 77 -6.84 -1.63 -5.44
CA THR A 77 -8.01 -1.19 -6.22
C THR A 77 -7.61 -0.08 -7.20
N GLN A 78 -8.48 0.25 -8.15
CA GLN A 78 -8.16 1.22 -9.20
C GLN A 78 -7.85 2.61 -8.63
N ASP A 79 -8.61 3.03 -7.62
CA ASP A 79 -8.40 4.25 -6.85
C ASP A 79 -7.07 4.28 -6.09
N GLU A 80 -6.62 3.16 -5.53
CA GLU A 80 -5.32 3.08 -4.87
C GLU A 80 -4.15 3.21 -5.85
N ARG A 81 -4.28 2.63 -7.05
CA ARG A 81 -3.31 2.83 -8.14
C ARG A 81 -3.24 4.29 -8.57
N ASP A 82 -4.40 4.92 -8.73
CA ASP A 82 -4.49 6.32 -9.15
C ASP A 82 -3.95 7.26 -8.06
N LEU A 83 -4.23 6.97 -6.78
CA LEU A 83 -3.67 7.68 -5.63
C LEU A 83 -2.14 7.60 -5.65
N LEU A 84 -1.55 6.41 -5.80
CA LEU A 84 -0.09 6.26 -5.85
C LEU A 84 0.53 6.99 -7.04
N LYS A 85 -0.11 6.94 -8.22
CA LYS A 85 0.33 7.64 -9.42
C LYS A 85 0.38 9.15 -9.20
N LEU A 86 -0.72 9.72 -8.70
CA LEU A 86 -0.82 11.15 -8.39
C LEU A 86 0.16 11.55 -7.28
N PHE A 87 0.21 10.77 -6.21
CA PHE A 87 1.08 11.03 -5.07
C PHE A 87 2.54 11.07 -5.49
N ARG A 88 3.04 10.10 -6.28
CA ARG A 88 4.44 10.06 -6.71
C ARG A 88 4.84 11.29 -7.54
N ALA A 89 3.95 11.75 -8.43
CA ALA A 89 4.16 12.90 -9.29
C ALA A 89 4.04 14.27 -8.59
N ALA A 90 3.46 14.31 -7.39
CA ALA A 90 3.15 15.56 -6.71
C ALA A 90 4.38 16.22 -6.02
N PRO A 91 4.41 17.57 -5.92
CA PRO A 91 5.38 18.31 -5.11
C PRO A 91 5.30 17.95 -3.61
N LEU A 92 6.38 18.23 -2.86
CA LEU A 92 6.49 17.84 -1.44
C LEU A 92 5.35 18.40 -0.57
N ALA A 93 4.96 19.65 -0.79
CA ALA A 93 3.85 20.27 -0.06
C ALA A 93 2.51 19.54 -0.30
N VAL A 94 2.27 19.08 -1.53
CA VAL A 94 1.04 18.34 -1.90
C VAL A 94 1.07 16.93 -1.32
N LYS A 95 2.22 16.26 -1.32
CA LYS A 95 2.39 14.97 -0.63
C LYS A 95 2.09 15.09 0.87
N ALA A 96 2.63 16.12 1.52
CA ALA A 96 2.38 16.38 2.94
C ALA A 96 0.89 16.66 3.21
N ALA A 97 0.25 17.46 2.37
CA ALA A 97 -1.19 17.73 2.46
C ALA A 97 -2.04 16.46 2.27
N ALA A 98 -1.71 15.61 1.29
CA ALA A 98 -2.42 14.36 1.06
C ALA A 98 -2.32 13.41 2.26
N ILE A 99 -1.13 13.27 2.85
CA ILE A 99 -0.94 12.47 4.08
C ILE A 99 -1.76 13.07 5.24
N GLY A 100 -1.69 14.39 5.44
CA GLY A 100 -2.45 15.06 6.50
C GLY A 100 -3.97 14.92 6.35
N ALA A 101 -4.48 14.98 5.12
CA ALA A 101 -5.90 14.77 4.84
C ALA A 101 -6.35 13.33 5.15
N LEU A 102 -5.55 12.33 4.75
CA LEU A 102 -5.84 10.93 5.06
C LEU A 102 -5.78 10.64 6.57
N GLN A 103 -4.81 11.23 7.28
CA GLN A 103 -4.68 11.11 8.73
C GLN A 103 -5.81 11.83 9.49
N GLY A 104 -6.15 13.05 9.07
CA GLY A 104 -7.22 13.84 9.69
C GLY A 104 -8.62 13.32 9.41
N GLY A 105 -8.82 12.57 8.31
CA GLY A 105 -10.09 11.92 7.99
C GLY A 105 -10.43 10.70 8.86
N SER A 106 -9.48 10.17 9.65
CA SER A 106 -9.71 9.03 10.55
C SER A 106 -10.36 9.40 11.88
N THR A 107 -10.61 10.69 12.16
CA THR A 107 -11.42 11.09 13.32
C THR A 107 -12.89 11.05 12.93
N ASP A 108 -13.70 10.29 13.68
CA ASP A 108 -15.16 10.27 13.55
C ASP A 108 -15.69 11.68 13.26
N PRO A 109 -16.58 11.86 12.27
CA PRO A 109 -17.20 13.15 12.03
C PRO A 109 -18.16 13.41 13.18
N LYS A 110 -17.65 13.89 14.31
CA LYS A 110 -18.37 14.87 15.12
C LYS A 110 -18.47 16.10 14.24
N ALA A 111 -19.38 16.02 13.27
CA ALA A 111 -19.77 17.15 12.45
C ALA A 111 -20.03 18.28 13.42
N GLN A 112 -19.26 19.35 13.29
CA GLN A 112 -19.51 20.55 14.07
C GLN A 112 -20.83 21.09 13.55
N VAL A 113 -21.94 20.66 14.17
CA VAL A 113 -23.29 21.07 13.77
C VAL A 113 -23.44 22.54 14.17
N MET A 114 -23.12 23.43 13.25
CA MET A 114 -23.43 24.85 13.39
C MET A 114 -24.94 25.03 13.18
N LYS A 115 -25.70 25.07 14.27
CA LYS A 115 -27.11 25.50 14.24
C LYS A 115 -27.13 27.02 14.27
N ASN A 116 -27.53 27.65 13.17
CA ASN A 116 -27.85 29.07 13.16
C ASN A 116 -29.26 29.25 13.76
N THR A 117 -29.36 29.91 14.91
CA THR A 117 -30.63 30.15 15.60
C THR A 117 -31.14 31.59 15.48
N GLY A 118 -30.61 32.42 14.57
CA GLY A 118 -31.15 33.77 14.40
C GLY A 118 -30.69 34.50 13.14
N SER A 119 -31.61 35.27 12.54
CA SER A 119 -31.28 36.20 11.45
C SER A 119 -30.46 37.37 12.02
N GLY A 120 -29.18 37.46 11.65
CA GLY A 120 -28.34 38.65 11.88
C GLY A 120 -27.28 38.59 12.99
N SER A 121 -26.98 37.42 13.57
CA SER A 121 -25.92 37.27 14.58
C SER A 121 -24.58 36.80 14.00
N VAL A 122 -23.46 37.31 14.56
CA VAL A 122 -22.08 36.84 14.29
C VAL A 122 -21.71 35.75 15.31
N GLN A 123 -21.30 34.57 14.85
CA GLN A 123 -20.82 33.50 15.73
C GLN A 123 -19.38 33.75 16.20
N ILE A 124 -19.17 33.81 17.51
CA ILE A 124 -17.85 33.62 18.13
C ILE A 124 -17.82 32.21 18.72
N GLY A 125 -16.96 31.35 18.19
CA GLY A 125 -16.82 29.97 18.67
C GLY A 125 -16.36 29.94 20.13
N HIS A 126 -17.13 29.29 21.00
CA HIS A 126 -16.75 28.99 22.36
C HIS A 126 -16.28 27.53 22.44
N ILE A 127 -15.01 27.31 22.81
CA ILE A 127 -14.54 25.99 23.26
C ILE A 127 -14.92 25.87 24.74
N GLY A 128 -16.01 25.16 25.01
CA GLY A 128 -16.47 24.83 26.36
C GLY A 128 -15.68 23.68 26.93
N GLY A 129 -14.84 23.97 27.93
CA GLY A 129 -14.49 22.98 28.95
C GLY A 129 -15.45 23.14 30.12
N ASP A 130 -15.88 22.02 30.72
CA ASP A 130 -16.73 22.02 31.91
C ASP A 130 -15.97 22.64 33.08
N TYR A 131 -16.13 23.94 33.28
CA TYR A 131 -15.62 24.63 34.46
C TYR A 131 -16.59 24.37 35.62
N ASN A 132 -16.23 23.43 36.50
CA ASN A 132 -16.91 23.20 37.76
C ASN A 132 -16.11 23.87 38.90
N PRO A 133 -16.39 25.14 39.27
CA PRO A 133 -15.73 25.75 40.41
C PRO A 133 -16.24 25.11 41.70
N GLU A 134 -15.34 24.55 42.50
CA GLU A 134 -15.70 24.10 43.86
C GLU A 134 -16.26 25.28 44.68
N PRO A 135 -17.34 25.07 45.45
CA PRO A 135 -17.93 26.12 46.27
C PRO A 135 -16.96 26.54 47.36
N LYS A 136 -16.59 27.84 47.38
CA LYS A 136 -15.69 28.40 48.40
C LYS A 136 -16.27 28.21 49.80
N SER A 137 -15.49 27.60 50.69
CA SER A 137 -15.83 27.40 52.11
C SER A 137 -16.21 28.71 52.80
N ALA A 138 -17.41 28.75 53.39
CA ALA A 138 -17.92 29.90 54.11
C ALA A 138 -17.08 30.13 55.40
N ARG A 139 -16.47 31.32 55.50
CA ARG A 139 -15.69 31.74 56.66
C ARG A 139 -16.63 31.93 57.87
N LYS A 140 -16.53 31.06 58.88
CA LYS A 140 -17.26 31.21 60.16
C LYS A 140 -16.91 32.55 60.80
N LYS A 141 -17.92 33.39 61.08
CA LYS A 141 -17.76 34.56 61.95
C LYS A 141 -17.66 34.08 63.40
N ALA A 142 -16.55 34.39 64.07
CA ALA A 142 -16.41 34.24 65.51
C ALA A 142 -17.18 35.36 66.23
N LYS A 143 -17.79 35.03 67.37
CA LYS A 143 -18.44 35.95 68.30
C LYS A 143 -17.53 36.16 69.50
#